data_AF-A0A970HTD0-F1
#
_entry.id   AF-A0A970HTD0-F1
#
_cell.length_a   1.000
_cell.length_b   1.000
_cell.length_c   1.000
_cell.angle_alpha   90.00
_cell.angle_beta   90.00
_cell.angle_gamma   90.00
#
_symmetry.space_group_name_H-M   'P 1'
#
loop_
_entity.id
_entity.type
_entity.pdbx_description
1 polymer ?
#
loop_
_entity_poly.entity_id
_entity_poly.type
_entity_poly.pdbx_seq_one_letter_code
_entity_poly.pdbx_strand_id
1 'polypeptide(L)'
;MQRDLEQGQAPLDPYERFVQERPAEAMRVQQLVDEGRVALESGEGERARGLFMRALAIFPWVPAALTNLAALALQRNEPEQAWRYLTDLFARFPDDPSGNGVAVRYWLGRSSTPMAYFHAQRALAGLAAQKGPARAKSDSSARQRAAIILLSTFAAFDGDDLICDLYSLAYDCDWDATALLTFGIAFYNRGDLAQAEKLWLACADDERAVRYLTLLRWNKEGVVPPFRLDYHLGARMPTLDELREILQARMEGAGPLRSLAVLPSRFFGLQREEGG
;
A
#
# COMPACT_ATOMS: atom_id res chain seq x y z
N MET A 1 -40.25 -20.99 16.28
CA MET A 1 -39.00 -20.61 16.98
C MET A 1 -37.91 -21.68 16.75
N GLN A 2 -37.80 -22.21 15.53
CA GLN A 2 -36.97 -23.38 15.21
C GLN A 2 -36.74 -23.46 13.67
N ARG A 3 -36.18 -22.40 13.08
CA ARG A 3 -35.67 -22.43 11.70
C ARG A 3 -34.40 -21.59 11.46
N ASP A 4 -33.92 -20.84 12.45
CA ASP A 4 -32.76 -19.94 12.29
C ASP A 4 -31.44 -20.53 12.80
N LEU A 5 -31.40 -21.82 13.16
CA LEU A 5 -30.20 -22.50 13.68
C LEU A 5 -29.43 -23.32 12.63
N GLU A 6 -29.82 -23.28 11.35
CA GLU A 6 -29.21 -24.13 10.30
C GLU A 6 -28.27 -23.42 9.32
N GLN A 7 -27.91 -22.15 9.55
CA GLN A 7 -26.81 -21.53 8.80
C GLN A 7 -25.87 -20.86 9.80
N GLY A 8 -24.72 -21.49 10.03
CA GLY A 8 -23.61 -20.93 10.81
C GLY A 8 -22.95 -19.73 10.11
N GLN A 9 -23.75 -18.77 9.67
CA GLN A 9 -23.31 -17.48 9.17
C GLN A 9 -23.04 -16.59 10.39
N ALA A 10 -21.83 -16.06 10.46
CA ALA A 10 -21.51 -15.00 11.41
C ALA A 10 -22.56 -13.88 11.26
N PRO A 11 -22.96 -13.20 12.35
CA PRO A 11 -23.91 -12.10 12.26
C PRO A 11 -23.37 -11.07 11.24
N LEU A 12 -24.22 -10.75 10.25
CA LEU A 12 -23.91 -9.75 9.22
C LEU A 12 -23.47 -8.45 9.89
N ASP A 13 -22.46 -7.80 9.31
CA ASP A 13 -22.06 -6.50 9.81
C ASP A 13 -23.20 -5.46 9.63
N PRO A 14 -23.21 -4.36 10.40
CA PRO A 14 -24.29 -3.38 10.33
C PRO A 14 -24.51 -2.77 8.94
N TYR A 15 -23.46 -2.67 8.12
CA TYR A 15 -23.56 -2.12 6.77
C TYR A 15 -24.10 -3.14 5.78
N GLU A 16 -23.68 -4.40 5.86
CA GLU A 16 -24.28 -5.51 5.09
C GLU A 16 -25.78 -5.64 5.36
N ARG A 17 -26.17 -5.55 6.64
CA ARG A 17 -27.57 -5.54 7.04
C ARG A 17 -28.32 -4.35 6.42
N PHE A 18 -27.75 -3.15 6.47
CA PHE A 18 -28.31 -1.96 5.82
C PHE A 18 -28.48 -2.15 4.30
N VAL A 19 -27.49 -2.75 3.62
CA VAL A 19 -27.55 -3.05 2.19
C VAL A 19 -28.73 -3.98 1.86
N GLN A 20 -28.98 -4.98 2.70
CA GLN A 20 -30.09 -5.92 2.50
C GLN A 20 -31.46 -5.32 2.84
N GLU A 21 -31.57 -4.58 3.95
CA GLU A 21 -32.85 -4.04 4.43
C GLU A 21 -33.29 -2.79 3.65
N ARG A 22 -32.35 -1.98 3.15
CA ARG A 22 -32.63 -0.69 2.49
C ARG A 22 -31.85 -0.54 1.17
N PRO A 23 -32.06 -1.42 0.18
CA PRO A 23 -31.22 -1.51 -1.02
C PRO A 23 -31.22 -0.24 -1.89
N ALA A 24 -32.34 0.49 -1.97
CA ALA A 24 -32.40 1.75 -2.73
C ALA A 24 -31.52 2.85 -2.09
N GLU A 25 -31.51 2.92 -0.76
CA GLU A 25 -30.67 3.87 -0.03
C GLU A 25 -29.20 3.46 -0.05
N ALA A 26 -28.94 2.15 0.05
CA ALA A 26 -27.60 1.60 -0.11
C ALA A 26 -27.02 1.87 -1.50
N MET A 27 -27.83 1.75 -2.56
CA MET A 27 -27.43 2.15 -3.91
C MET A 27 -27.09 3.64 -3.99
N ARG A 28 -27.87 4.49 -3.32
CA ARG A 28 -27.59 5.93 -3.26
C ARG A 28 -26.30 6.25 -2.49
N VAL A 29 -26.04 5.55 -1.38
CA VAL A 29 -24.78 5.62 -0.64
C VAL A 29 -23.61 5.23 -1.54
N GLN A 30 -23.71 4.10 -2.24
CA GLN A 30 -22.67 3.62 -3.14
C GLN A 30 -22.37 4.63 -4.25
N GLN A 31 -23.41 5.20 -4.86
CA GLN A 31 -23.25 6.25 -5.87
C GLN A 31 -22.51 7.48 -5.33
N LEU A 32 -22.88 7.97 -4.13
CA LEU A 32 -22.20 9.10 -3.50
C LEU A 32 -20.72 8.79 -3.21
N VAL A 33 -20.41 7.57 -2.78
CA VAL A 33 -19.03 7.12 -2.56
C VAL A 33 -18.25 7.08 -3.87
N ASP A 34 -18.83 6.55 -4.95
CA ASP A 34 -18.14 6.45 -6.23
C ASP A 34 -17.95 7.81 -6.88
N GLU A 35 -18.95 8.69 -6.86
CA GLU A 35 -18.81 10.10 -7.26
C GLU A 35 -17.73 10.81 -6.42
N GLY A 36 -17.67 10.53 -5.11
CA GLY A 36 -16.66 11.08 -4.21
C GLY A 36 -15.25 10.64 -4.58
N ARG A 37 -15.06 9.39 -4.99
CA ARG A 37 -13.77 8.86 -5.46
C ARG A 37 -13.35 9.51 -6.78
N VAL A 38 -14.27 9.62 -7.74
CA VAL A 38 -14.00 10.33 -9.00
C VAL A 38 -13.60 11.78 -8.74
N ALA A 39 -14.26 12.45 -7.79
CA ALA A 39 -13.86 13.79 -7.39
C ALA A 39 -12.45 13.85 -6.78
N LEU A 40 -12.02 12.84 -6.01
CA LEU A 40 -10.63 12.75 -5.52
C LEU A 40 -9.62 12.59 -6.66
N GLU A 41 -9.90 11.70 -7.62
CA GLU A 41 -9.04 11.46 -8.78
C GLU A 41 -8.90 12.73 -9.64
N SER A 42 -9.94 13.56 -9.71
CA SER A 42 -9.94 14.87 -10.37
C SER A 42 -9.34 16.01 -9.52
N GLY A 43 -8.84 15.74 -8.32
CA GLY A 43 -8.28 16.77 -7.41
C GLY A 43 -9.32 17.66 -6.71
N GLU A 44 -10.62 17.36 -6.84
CA GLU A 44 -11.73 18.12 -6.25
C GLU A 44 -11.99 17.69 -4.80
N GLY A 45 -10.99 17.83 -3.94
CA GLY A 45 -11.01 17.30 -2.57
C GLY A 45 -12.18 17.79 -1.69
N GLU A 46 -12.63 19.03 -1.84
CA GLU A 46 -13.79 19.53 -1.08
C GLU A 46 -15.12 18.95 -1.56
N ARG A 47 -15.27 18.77 -2.88
CA ARG A 47 -16.45 18.11 -3.43
C ARG A 47 -16.51 16.66 -2.98
N ALA A 48 -15.37 15.96 -3.02
CA ALA A 48 -15.26 14.58 -2.52
C ALA A 48 -15.69 14.48 -1.05
N ARG A 49 -15.16 15.38 -0.19
CA ARG A 49 -15.55 15.47 1.23
C ARG A 49 -17.07 15.62 1.38
N GLY A 50 -17.69 16.56 0.65
CA GLY A 50 -19.14 16.77 0.69
C GLY A 50 -19.95 15.54 0.27
N LEU A 51 -19.48 14.79 -0.73
CA LEU A 51 -20.11 13.56 -1.19
C LEU A 51 -20.04 12.44 -0.14
N PHE A 52 -18.89 12.25 0.50
CA PHE A 52 -18.75 11.27 1.58
C PHE A 52 -19.59 11.64 2.82
N MET A 53 -19.65 12.92 3.18
CA MET A 53 -20.52 13.37 4.29
C MET A 53 -22.00 13.12 3.99
N ARG A 54 -22.44 13.30 2.73
CA ARG A 54 -23.80 12.98 2.31
C ARG A 54 -24.08 11.47 2.37
N ALA A 55 -23.10 10.63 2.05
CA ALA A 55 -23.23 9.18 2.24
C ALA A 55 -23.42 8.83 3.72
N LEU A 56 -22.63 9.44 4.61
CA LEU A 56 -22.73 9.24 6.06
C LEU A 56 -24.04 9.77 6.67
N ALA A 57 -24.67 10.77 6.05
CA ALA A 57 -25.98 11.27 6.46
C ALA A 57 -27.11 10.27 6.17
N ILE A 58 -26.95 9.39 5.17
CA ILE A 58 -27.90 8.30 4.89
C ILE A 58 -27.65 7.14 5.85
N PHE A 59 -26.38 6.73 6.00
CA PHE A 59 -25.98 5.69 6.93
C PHE A 59 -24.67 6.06 7.65
N PRO A 60 -24.64 6.15 8.99
CA PRO A 60 -23.46 6.67 9.71
C PRO A 60 -22.19 5.81 9.64
N TRP A 61 -22.29 4.54 9.23
CA TRP A 61 -21.18 3.59 9.29
C TRP A 61 -20.84 3.02 7.92
N VAL A 62 -20.63 3.89 6.92
CA VAL A 62 -20.21 3.49 5.58
C VAL A 62 -18.68 3.38 5.55
N PRO A 63 -18.09 2.16 5.45
CA PRO A 63 -16.65 1.98 5.59
C PRO A 63 -15.84 2.82 4.59
N ALA A 64 -16.22 2.78 3.32
CA ALA A 64 -15.55 3.53 2.26
C ALA A 64 -15.58 5.06 2.47
N ALA A 65 -16.68 5.61 3.00
CA ALA A 65 -16.79 7.04 3.25
C ALA A 65 -15.93 7.48 4.44
N LEU A 66 -15.95 6.72 5.54
CA LEU A 66 -15.11 6.98 6.71
C LEU A 66 -13.62 6.90 6.36
N THR A 67 -13.21 5.86 5.62
CA THR A 67 -11.82 5.68 5.19
C THR A 67 -11.36 6.81 4.27
N ASN A 68 -12.17 7.22 3.29
CA ASN A 68 -11.80 8.32 2.39
C ASN A 68 -11.75 9.68 3.12
N LEU A 69 -12.66 9.93 4.06
CA LEU A 69 -12.62 11.13 4.89
C LEU A 69 -11.39 11.15 5.81
N ALA A 70 -11.00 10.00 6.38
CA ALA A 70 -9.77 9.88 7.14
C ALA A 70 -8.54 10.17 6.26
N ALA A 71 -8.47 9.60 5.06
CA ALA A 71 -7.37 9.83 4.12
C ALA A 71 -7.26 11.31 3.70
N LEU A 72 -8.39 11.96 3.42
CA LEU A 72 -8.48 13.39 3.14
C LEU A 72 -7.99 14.25 4.32
N ALA A 73 -8.43 13.92 5.54
CA ALA A 73 -8.00 14.64 6.74
C ALA A 73 -6.48 14.51 6.95
N LEU A 74 -5.88 13.34 6.71
CA LEU A 74 -4.41 13.20 6.73
C LEU A 74 -3.72 14.05 5.67
N GLN A 75 -4.24 14.09 4.45
CA GLN A 75 -3.67 14.93 3.38
C GLN A 75 -3.73 16.43 3.71
N ARG A 76 -4.75 16.86 4.46
CA ARG A 76 -4.91 18.25 4.92
C ARG A 76 -4.16 18.57 6.21
N ASN A 77 -3.33 17.66 6.70
CA ASN A 77 -2.63 17.80 7.97
C ASN A 77 -3.60 18.00 9.17
N GLU A 78 -4.73 17.27 9.15
CA GLU A 78 -5.74 17.23 10.22
C GLU A 78 -5.75 15.83 10.91
N PRO A 79 -4.65 15.41 11.57
CA PRO A 79 -4.50 14.03 12.04
C PRO A 79 -5.51 13.62 13.11
N GLU A 80 -5.92 14.54 13.99
CA GLU A 80 -6.93 14.25 15.02
C GLU A 80 -8.30 13.97 14.42
N GLN A 81 -8.68 14.69 13.36
CA GLN A 81 -9.92 14.46 12.65
C GLN A 81 -9.88 13.15 11.86
N ALA A 82 -8.73 12.83 11.25
CA ALA A 82 -8.53 11.54 10.60
C ALA A 82 -8.73 10.39 11.59
N TRP A 83 -8.13 10.49 12.79
CA TRP A 83 -8.25 9.47 13.80
C TRP A 83 -9.67 9.30 14.35
N ARG A 84 -10.46 10.37 14.40
CA ARG A 84 -11.90 10.28 14.74
C ARG A 84 -12.65 9.42 13.72
N TYR A 85 -12.48 9.69 12.42
CA TYR A 85 -13.12 8.88 11.38
C TYR A 85 -12.67 7.41 11.41
N LEU A 86 -11.39 7.15 11.68
CA LEU A 86 -10.87 5.79 11.85
C LEU A 86 -11.43 5.12 13.11
N THR A 87 -11.60 5.85 14.20
CA THR A 87 -12.20 5.32 15.44
C THR A 87 -13.66 4.91 15.20
N ASP A 88 -14.43 5.74 14.50
CA ASP A 88 -15.82 5.42 14.14
C ASP A 88 -15.90 4.16 13.26
N LEU A 89 -14.97 4.03 12.31
CA LEU A 89 -14.85 2.86 11.45
C LEU A 89 -14.51 1.60 12.27
N PHE A 90 -13.42 1.64 13.04
CA PHE A 90 -12.90 0.48 13.76
C PHE A 90 -13.81 0.02 14.89
N ALA A 91 -14.70 0.87 15.38
CA ALA A 91 -15.68 0.43 16.35
C ALA A 91 -16.65 -0.64 15.79
N ARG A 92 -16.76 -0.79 14.46
CA ARG A 92 -17.65 -1.74 13.78
C ARG A 92 -16.89 -2.67 12.82
N PHE A 93 -15.88 -2.14 12.13
CA PHE A 93 -15.11 -2.84 11.11
C PHE A 93 -13.63 -2.82 11.50
N PRO A 94 -13.25 -3.55 12.57
CA PRO A 94 -11.96 -3.35 13.19
C PRO A 94 -10.83 -3.88 12.26
N ASP A 95 -11.14 -4.81 11.35
CA ASP A 95 -10.23 -5.34 10.32
C ASP A 95 -10.50 -4.77 8.91
N ASP A 96 -11.17 -3.62 8.76
CA ASP A 96 -11.34 -3.00 7.43
C ASP A 96 -9.96 -2.74 6.77
N PRO A 97 -9.66 -3.34 5.59
CA PRO A 97 -8.32 -3.28 5.03
C PRO A 97 -7.88 -1.86 4.65
N SER A 98 -8.77 -1.09 4.02
CA SER A 98 -8.44 0.27 3.58
C SER A 98 -8.27 1.22 4.77
N GLY A 99 -9.15 1.14 5.78
CA GLY A 99 -9.07 1.91 7.01
C GLY A 99 -7.81 1.62 7.80
N ASN A 100 -7.45 0.34 7.93
CA ASN A 100 -6.19 -0.04 8.56
C ASN A 100 -4.98 0.44 7.74
N GLY A 101 -5.04 0.43 6.39
CA GLY A 101 -4.02 1.07 5.55
C GLY A 101 -3.87 2.58 5.82
N VAL A 102 -4.97 3.31 5.98
CA VAL A 102 -4.93 4.74 6.37
C VAL A 102 -4.37 4.91 7.79
N ALA A 103 -4.70 4.01 8.73
CA ALA A 103 -4.17 4.03 10.09
C ALA A 103 -2.65 3.79 10.14
N VAL A 104 -2.11 2.94 9.27
CA VAL A 104 -0.65 2.79 9.12
C VAL A 104 -0.01 4.13 8.77
N ARG A 105 -0.53 4.84 7.76
CA ARG A 105 -0.03 6.18 7.39
C ARG A 105 -0.11 7.17 8.55
N TYR A 106 -1.21 7.16 9.31
CA TYR A 106 -1.36 7.99 10.51
C TYR A 106 -0.26 7.71 11.55
N TRP A 107 0.00 6.43 11.84
CA TRP A 107 1.00 6.06 12.85
C TRP A 107 2.45 6.25 12.40
N LEU A 108 2.73 6.09 11.09
CA LEU A 108 4.01 6.48 10.52
C LEU A 108 4.26 7.98 10.64
N GLY A 109 3.24 8.82 10.39
CA GLY A 109 3.33 10.27 10.61
C GLY A 109 3.58 10.65 12.08
N ARG A 110 3.28 9.75 13.02
CA ARG A 110 3.59 9.87 14.45
C ARG A 110 4.86 9.12 14.87
N SER A 111 5.63 8.63 13.92
CA SER A 111 6.86 7.86 14.16
C SER A 111 6.66 6.61 15.03
N SER A 112 5.46 6.00 15.01
CA SER A 112 5.14 4.79 15.76
C SER A 112 5.12 3.56 14.84
N THR A 113 6.30 3.00 14.58
CA THR A 113 6.45 1.75 13.82
C THR A 113 5.67 0.57 14.42
N PRO A 114 5.62 0.36 15.76
CA PRO A 114 4.85 -0.74 16.34
C PRO A 114 3.34 -0.65 16.02
N MET A 115 2.76 0.56 16.10
CA MET A 115 1.35 0.75 15.78
C MET A 115 1.08 0.66 14.27
N ALA A 116 2.00 1.17 13.45
CA ALA A 116 1.95 0.96 12.00
C ALA A 116 1.92 -0.54 11.67
N TYR A 117 2.79 -1.34 12.27
CA TYR A 117 2.84 -2.77 12.04
C TYR A 117 1.58 -3.49 12.55
N PHE A 118 1.05 -3.11 13.71
CA PHE A 118 -0.22 -3.63 14.23
C PHE A 118 -1.35 -3.44 13.21
N HIS A 119 -1.55 -2.22 12.72
CA HIS A 119 -2.60 -1.95 11.72
C HIS A 119 -2.32 -2.63 10.37
N ALA A 120 -1.06 -2.78 9.98
CA ALA A 120 -0.71 -3.53 8.78
C ALA A 120 -1.16 -5.00 8.85
N GLN A 121 -0.93 -5.66 9.99
CA GLN A 121 -1.39 -7.03 10.22
C GLN A 121 -2.92 -7.15 10.17
N ARG A 122 -3.63 -6.19 10.78
CA ARG A 122 -5.10 -6.13 10.73
C ARG A 122 -5.63 -5.96 9.30
N ALA A 123 -4.97 -5.12 8.51
CA ALA A 123 -5.36 -4.92 7.13
C ALA A 123 -5.22 -6.21 6.29
N LEU A 124 -4.12 -6.94 6.48
CA LEU A 124 -3.91 -8.24 5.85
C LEU A 124 -4.93 -9.28 6.31
N ALA A 125 -5.26 -9.31 7.61
CA ALA A 125 -6.30 -10.20 8.14
C ALA A 125 -7.67 -9.93 7.49
N GLY A 126 -8.07 -8.66 7.37
CA GLY A 126 -9.30 -8.27 6.68
C GLY A 126 -9.31 -8.67 5.21
N LEU A 127 -8.19 -8.46 4.50
CA LEU A 127 -8.05 -8.85 3.10
C LEU A 127 -8.12 -10.38 2.91
N ALA A 128 -7.55 -11.13 3.85
CA ALA A 128 -7.62 -12.59 3.88
C ALA A 128 -9.04 -13.11 4.18
N ALA A 129 -9.81 -12.37 4.98
CA ALA A 129 -11.18 -12.72 5.35
C ALA A 129 -12.19 -12.50 4.21
N GLN A 130 -11.87 -11.64 3.22
CA GLN A 130 -12.70 -11.39 2.03
C GLN A 130 -12.78 -12.58 1.03
N LYS A 131 -12.60 -13.84 1.48
CA LYS A 131 -12.62 -15.05 0.63
C LYS A 131 -14.05 -15.55 0.36
N GLY A 132 -14.44 -15.56 -0.91
CA GLY A 132 -15.68 -16.16 -1.46
C GLY A 132 -15.88 -15.76 -2.93
N PRO A 133 -16.64 -16.50 -3.78
CA PRO A 133 -16.83 -16.13 -5.18
C PRO A 133 -17.49 -14.76 -5.21
N ALA A 134 -16.84 -13.80 -5.88
CA ALA A 134 -17.26 -12.41 -6.06
C ALA A 134 -18.77 -12.22 -5.87
N ARG A 135 -19.21 -11.96 -4.64
CA ARG A 135 -20.59 -11.60 -4.38
C ARG A 135 -20.70 -10.18 -4.89
N ALA A 136 -21.26 -10.09 -6.09
CA ALA A 136 -21.32 -8.94 -6.96
C ALA A 136 -19.96 -8.51 -7.56
N LYS A 137 -19.99 -8.21 -8.86
CA LYS A 137 -18.93 -7.54 -9.63
C LYS A 137 -18.44 -6.21 -9.01
N SER A 138 -19.04 -5.73 -7.91
CA SER A 138 -18.59 -4.55 -7.17
C SER A 138 -17.37 -4.82 -6.27
N ASP A 139 -17.19 -6.04 -5.75
CA ASP A 139 -16.18 -6.32 -4.70
C ASP A 139 -14.76 -6.53 -5.22
N SER A 140 -14.57 -6.97 -6.47
CA SER A 140 -13.23 -7.05 -7.07
C SER A 140 -12.55 -5.68 -7.07
N SER A 141 -13.32 -4.61 -7.33
CA SER A 141 -12.81 -3.24 -7.30
C SER A 141 -12.43 -2.78 -5.89
N ALA A 142 -13.16 -3.23 -4.85
CA ALA A 142 -12.88 -2.86 -3.47
C ALA A 142 -11.64 -3.57 -2.94
N ARG A 143 -11.51 -4.87 -3.21
CA ARG A 143 -10.31 -5.67 -2.92
C ARG A 143 -9.09 -5.08 -3.62
N GLN A 144 -9.19 -4.77 -4.92
CA GLN A 144 -8.13 -4.13 -5.71
C GLN A 144 -7.68 -2.82 -5.07
N ARG A 145 -8.62 -1.91 -4.76
CA ARG A 145 -8.29 -0.61 -4.14
C ARG A 145 -7.62 -0.76 -2.78
N ALA A 146 -8.12 -1.67 -1.94
CA ALA A 146 -7.50 -1.97 -0.67
C ALA A 146 -6.06 -2.45 -0.86
N ALA A 147 -5.85 -3.41 -1.76
CA ALA A 147 -4.52 -3.95 -2.03
C ALA A 147 -3.53 -2.87 -2.53
N ILE A 148 -3.96 -1.95 -3.41
CA ILE A 148 -3.13 -0.82 -3.86
C ILE A 148 -2.75 0.12 -2.70
N ILE A 149 -3.71 0.45 -1.81
CA ILE A 149 -3.44 1.28 -0.64
C ILE A 149 -2.42 0.61 0.27
N LEU A 150 -2.57 -0.70 0.51
CA LEU A 150 -1.66 -1.45 1.37
C LEU A 150 -0.26 -1.53 0.77
N LEU A 151 -0.14 -1.78 -0.54
CA LEU A 151 1.16 -1.84 -1.21
C LEU A 151 1.95 -0.54 -1.05
N SER A 152 1.33 0.60 -1.37
CA SER A 152 1.99 1.90 -1.23
C SER A 152 2.34 2.24 0.22
N THR A 153 1.49 1.80 1.15
CA THR A 153 1.69 2.05 2.57
C THR A 153 2.78 1.18 3.17
N PHE A 154 2.88 -0.09 2.80
CA PHE A 154 3.93 -1.00 3.28
C PHE A 154 5.30 -0.64 2.71
N ALA A 155 5.33 -0.20 1.43
CA ALA A 155 6.55 0.31 0.81
C ALA A 155 7.09 1.56 1.54
N ALA A 156 6.23 2.42 2.08
CA ALA A 156 6.63 3.64 2.77
C ALA A 156 7.37 3.42 4.10
N PHE A 157 7.38 2.20 4.66
CA PHE A 157 8.16 1.86 5.86
C PHE A 157 8.94 0.56 5.73
N ASP A 158 9.29 0.17 4.50
CA ASP A 158 10.19 -0.95 4.26
C ASP A 158 9.63 -2.32 4.71
N GLY A 159 8.31 -2.52 4.67
CA GLY A 159 7.64 -3.73 5.14
C GLY A 159 7.70 -4.92 4.18
N ASP A 160 8.88 -5.45 3.87
CA ASP A 160 9.05 -6.52 2.85
C ASP A 160 8.17 -7.74 3.11
N ASP A 161 8.14 -8.24 4.36
CA ASP A 161 7.32 -9.40 4.73
C ASP A 161 5.84 -9.14 4.46
N LEU A 162 5.36 -7.95 4.82
CA LEU A 162 3.97 -7.53 4.62
C LEU A 162 3.63 -7.38 3.12
N ILE A 163 4.58 -6.91 2.30
CA ILE A 163 4.41 -6.78 0.85
C ILE A 163 4.32 -8.16 0.19
N CYS A 164 5.16 -9.11 0.60
CA CYS A 164 5.10 -10.49 0.11
C CYS A 164 3.83 -11.22 0.57
N ASP A 165 3.37 -10.99 1.80
CA ASP A 165 2.10 -11.52 2.31
C ASP A 165 0.91 -10.93 1.55
N LEU A 166 0.95 -9.62 1.26
CA LEU A 166 -0.03 -8.94 0.42
C LEU A 166 -0.09 -9.56 -0.99
N TYR A 167 1.06 -9.76 -1.64
CA TYR A 167 1.14 -10.42 -2.95
C TYR A 167 0.46 -11.80 -2.92
N SER A 168 0.73 -12.59 -1.89
CA SER A 168 0.15 -13.93 -1.75
C SER A 168 -1.36 -13.90 -1.56
N LEU A 169 -1.88 -12.91 -0.82
CA LEU A 169 -3.31 -12.75 -0.57
C LEU A 169 -4.05 -12.16 -1.77
N ALA A 170 -3.42 -11.27 -2.52
CA ALA A 170 -4.01 -10.53 -3.63
C ALA A 170 -3.35 -10.89 -4.97
N TYR A 171 -2.94 -12.15 -5.14
CA TYR A 171 -2.29 -12.61 -6.38
C TYR A 171 -3.23 -12.53 -7.60
N ASP A 172 -4.54 -12.50 -7.34
CA ASP A 172 -5.63 -12.44 -8.31
C ASP A 172 -6.03 -11.01 -8.68
N CYS A 173 -5.45 -10.00 -8.02
CA CYS A 173 -5.63 -8.60 -8.35
C CYS A 173 -4.86 -8.23 -9.62
N ASP A 174 -5.37 -7.20 -10.32
CA ASP A 174 -4.73 -6.67 -11.52
C ASP A 174 -3.62 -5.69 -11.12
N TRP A 175 -2.36 -6.10 -11.31
CA TRP A 175 -1.19 -5.36 -10.88
C TRP A 175 -0.47 -4.73 -12.07
N ASP A 176 -0.26 -3.42 -12.00
CA ASP A 176 0.54 -2.71 -12.99
C ASP A 176 2.05 -2.99 -12.83
N ALA A 177 2.84 -2.54 -13.81
CA ALA A 177 4.29 -2.73 -13.78
C ALA A 177 4.93 -2.13 -12.52
N THR A 178 4.43 -1.00 -12.02
CA THR A 178 4.94 -0.35 -10.80
C THR A 178 4.74 -1.24 -9.58
N ALA A 179 3.56 -1.85 -9.43
CA ALA A 179 3.28 -2.79 -8.36
C ALA A 179 4.14 -4.05 -8.47
N LEU A 180 4.29 -4.62 -9.67
CA LEU A 180 5.15 -5.79 -9.89
C LEU A 180 6.62 -5.51 -9.53
N LEU A 181 7.13 -4.32 -9.87
CA LEU A 181 8.46 -3.87 -9.46
C LEU A 181 8.59 -3.82 -7.93
N THR A 182 7.61 -3.22 -7.24
CA THR A 182 7.55 -3.14 -5.77
C THR A 182 7.52 -4.54 -5.12
N PHE A 183 6.70 -5.46 -5.62
CA PHE A 183 6.71 -6.84 -5.13
C PHE A 183 8.06 -7.52 -5.37
N GLY A 184 8.66 -7.35 -6.55
CA GLY A 184 9.98 -7.92 -6.86
C GLY A 184 11.07 -7.41 -5.93
N ILE A 185 11.05 -6.12 -5.55
CA ILE A 185 11.95 -5.53 -4.55
C ILE A 185 11.80 -6.24 -3.20
N ALA A 186 10.56 -6.45 -2.73
CA ALA A 186 10.31 -7.13 -1.46
C ALA A 186 10.81 -8.57 -1.45
N PHE A 187 10.53 -9.34 -2.52
CA PHE A 187 11.04 -10.71 -2.65
C PHE A 187 12.57 -10.76 -2.71
N TYR A 188 13.19 -9.83 -3.45
CA TYR A 188 14.65 -9.71 -3.50
C TYR A 188 15.25 -9.41 -2.12
N ASN A 189 14.67 -8.46 -1.38
CA ASN A 189 15.12 -8.09 -0.03
C ASN A 189 15.02 -9.26 0.98
N ARG A 190 14.03 -10.15 0.80
CA ARG A 190 13.89 -11.39 1.59
C ARG A 190 14.81 -12.52 1.12
N GLY A 191 15.51 -12.35 0.00
CA GLY A 191 16.37 -13.36 -0.61
C GLY A 191 15.65 -14.36 -1.52
N ASP A 192 14.37 -14.17 -1.81
CA ASP A 192 13.63 -14.97 -2.80
C ASP A 192 13.89 -14.43 -4.23
N LEU A 193 15.11 -14.70 -4.70
CA LEU A 193 15.61 -14.21 -5.97
C LEU A 193 14.81 -14.74 -7.18
N ALA A 194 14.24 -15.94 -7.06
CA ALA A 194 13.47 -16.57 -8.13
C ALA A 194 12.12 -15.86 -8.33
N GLN A 195 11.43 -15.54 -7.23
CA GLN A 195 10.16 -14.83 -7.30
C GLN A 195 10.36 -13.37 -7.74
N ALA A 196 11.43 -12.71 -7.29
CA ALA A 196 11.80 -11.38 -7.76
C ALA A 196 12.03 -11.36 -9.29
N GLU A 197 12.82 -12.32 -9.81
CA GLU A 197 13.08 -12.46 -11.24
C GLU A 197 11.79 -12.64 -12.05
N LYS A 198 10.92 -13.54 -11.60
CA LYS A 198 9.63 -13.81 -12.27
C LYS A 198 8.80 -12.54 -12.42
N LEU A 199 8.72 -11.72 -11.37
CA LEU A 199 7.93 -10.50 -11.37
C LEU A 199 8.53 -9.43 -12.28
N TRP A 200 9.85 -9.25 -12.26
CA TRP A 200 10.51 -8.30 -13.16
C TRP A 200 10.49 -8.74 -14.63
N LEU A 201 10.55 -10.04 -14.91
CA LEU A 201 10.36 -10.56 -16.27
C LEU A 201 8.93 -10.31 -16.79
N ALA A 202 7.92 -10.33 -15.92
CA ALA A 202 6.54 -10.04 -16.30
C ALA A 202 6.31 -8.58 -16.73
N CYS A 203 7.23 -7.67 -16.38
CA CYS A 203 7.22 -6.27 -16.83
C CYS A 203 8.53 -5.87 -17.52
N ALA A 204 9.13 -6.78 -18.31
CA ALA A 204 10.43 -6.58 -18.95
C ALA A 204 10.49 -5.39 -19.93
N ASP A 205 9.35 -4.93 -20.44
CA ASP A 205 9.26 -3.72 -21.27
C ASP A 205 9.49 -2.42 -20.47
N ASP A 206 9.43 -2.48 -19.13
CA ASP A 206 9.74 -1.36 -18.24
C ASP A 206 11.27 -1.27 -18.02
N GLU A 207 11.87 -0.12 -18.35
CA GLU A 207 13.31 0.09 -18.17
C GLU A 207 13.80 -0.18 -16.74
N ARG A 208 12.95 0.06 -15.73
CA ARG A 208 13.29 -0.20 -14.32
C ARG A 208 13.42 -1.71 -14.07
N ALA A 209 12.56 -2.52 -14.68
CA ALA A 209 12.62 -3.98 -14.57
C ALA A 209 13.93 -4.51 -15.16
N VAL A 210 14.35 -4.00 -16.33
CA VAL A 210 15.64 -4.35 -16.96
C VAL A 210 16.82 -4.07 -16.03
N ARG A 211 16.79 -2.95 -15.30
CA ARG A 211 17.84 -2.61 -14.33
C ARG A 211 17.87 -3.58 -13.15
N TYR A 212 16.71 -3.94 -12.59
CA TYR A 212 16.66 -4.93 -11.50
C TYR A 212 17.07 -6.33 -11.95
N LEU A 213 16.71 -6.75 -13.18
CA LEU A 213 17.17 -8.01 -13.75
C LEU A 213 18.68 -8.03 -13.97
N THR A 214 19.27 -6.91 -14.39
CA THR A 214 20.72 -6.77 -14.52
C THR A 214 21.41 -6.89 -13.16
N LEU A 215 20.88 -6.23 -12.13
CA LEU A 215 21.38 -6.34 -10.76
C LEU A 215 21.31 -7.79 -10.26
N LEU A 216 20.17 -8.45 -10.46
CA LEU A 216 19.96 -9.83 -10.05
C LEU A 216 20.97 -10.78 -10.71
N ARG A 217 21.26 -10.56 -11.99
CA ARG A 217 22.28 -11.32 -12.72
C ARG A 217 23.66 -11.14 -12.08
N TRP A 218 24.07 -9.91 -11.79
CA TRP A 218 25.33 -9.65 -11.08
C TRP A 218 25.38 -10.29 -9.69
N ASN A 219 24.24 -10.35 -9.00
CA ASN A 219 24.13 -11.04 -7.73
C ASN A 219 24.35 -12.55 -7.87
N LYS A 220 23.68 -13.19 -8.82
CA LYS A 220 23.82 -14.63 -9.11
C LYS A 220 25.23 -15.00 -9.59
N GLU A 221 25.87 -14.13 -10.35
CA GLU A 221 27.24 -14.31 -10.85
C GLU A 221 28.31 -13.99 -9.78
N GLY A 222 27.93 -13.53 -8.59
CA GLY A 222 28.86 -13.16 -7.51
C GLY A 222 29.66 -11.89 -7.77
N VAL A 223 29.27 -11.10 -8.78
CA VAL A 223 29.91 -9.82 -9.11
C VAL A 223 29.58 -8.76 -8.06
N VAL A 224 28.35 -8.82 -7.51
CA VAL A 224 27.84 -7.88 -6.50
C VAL A 224 27.15 -8.68 -5.38
N PRO A 225 27.55 -8.55 -4.10
CA PRO A 225 26.86 -9.21 -2.99
C PRO A 225 25.41 -8.69 -2.85
N PRO A 226 24.51 -9.48 -2.24
CA PRO A 226 23.15 -9.03 -2.01
C PRO A 226 23.13 -7.83 -1.07
N PHE A 227 22.28 -6.87 -1.36
CA PHE A 227 22.05 -5.68 -0.54
C PHE A 227 20.58 -5.30 -0.59
N ARG A 228 20.11 -4.54 0.39
CA ARG A 228 18.72 -4.11 0.45
C ARG A 228 18.41 -3.04 -0.60
N LEU A 229 17.38 -3.26 -1.40
CA LEU A 229 16.78 -2.28 -2.29
C LEU A 229 15.74 -1.45 -1.54
N ASP A 230 15.70 -0.15 -1.83
CA ASP A 230 14.60 0.71 -1.39
C ASP A 230 13.47 0.76 -2.42
N TYR A 231 12.34 1.34 -2.00
CA TYR A 231 11.13 1.43 -2.81
C TYR A 231 11.06 2.72 -3.66
N HIS A 232 12.15 3.49 -3.80
CA HIS A 232 12.18 4.69 -4.63
C HIS A 232 12.44 4.35 -6.10
N LEU A 233 11.39 3.91 -6.80
CA LEU A 233 11.45 3.45 -8.20
C LEU A 233 11.96 4.49 -9.22
N GLY A 234 12.01 5.77 -8.85
CA GLY A 234 12.57 6.85 -9.68
C GLY A 234 14.07 7.05 -9.53
N ALA A 235 14.72 6.38 -8.58
CA ALA A 235 16.15 6.48 -8.37
C ALA A 235 16.93 5.90 -9.56
N ARG A 236 18.00 6.58 -9.96
CA ARG A 236 18.95 5.99 -10.92
C ARG A 236 19.65 4.82 -10.24
N MET A 237 19.61 3.65 -10.85
CA MET A 237 20.42 2.53 -10.40
C MET A 237 21.91 2.87 -10.60
N PRO A 238 22.76 2.61 -9.59
CA PRO A 238 24.19 2.79 -9.72
C PRO A 238 24.75 1.87 -10.82
N THR A 239 25.75 2.36 -11.54
CA THR A 239 26.56 1.56 -12.47
C THR A 239 27.34 0.47 -11.73
N LEU A 240 27.86 -0.51 -12.46
CA LEU A 240 28.66 -1.58 -11.87
C LEU A 240 29.90 -1.03 -11.14
N ASP A 241 30.55 -0.02 -11.71
CA ASP A 241 31.74 0.59 -11.12
C ASP A 241 31.38 1.37 -9.86
N GLU A 242 30.29 2.14 -9.86
CA GLU A 242 29.78 2.81 -8.66
C GLU A 242 29.38 1.82 -7.57
N LEU A 243 28.76 0.69 -7.92
CA LEU A 243 28.46 -0.38 -6.97
C LEU A 243 29.75 -0.96 -6.37
N ARG A 244 30.75 -1.24 -7.19
CA ARG A 244 32.05 -1.75 -6.72
C ARG A 244 32.74 -0.76 -5.80
N GLU A 245 32.78 0.53 -6.13
CA GLU A 245 33.33 1.58 -5.29
C GLU A 245 32.60 1.67 -3.94
N ILE A 246 31.25 1.67 -3.95
CA ILE A 246 30.43 1.70 -2.74
C ILE A 246 30.70 0.48 -1.85
N LEU A 247 30.89 -0.70 -2.45
CA LEU A 247 31.17 -1.93 -1.72
C LEU A 247 32.61 -1.98 -1.18
N GLN A 248 33.57 -1.49 -1.96
CA GLN A 248 34.97 -1.46 -1.59
C GLN A 248 35.22 -0.46 -0.45
N ALA A 249 34.64 0.74 -0.53
CA ALA A 249 34.65 1.72 0.55
C ALA A 249 34.00 1.19 1.85
N ARG A 250 33.14 0.17 1.76
CA ARG A 250 32.48 -0.48 2.91
C ARG A 250 33.30 -1.60 3.54
N MET A 251 34.02 -2.37 2.74
CA MET A 251 34.98 -3.36 3.25
C MET A 251 36.08 -2.71 4.10
N GLU A 252 36.34 -1.41 3.87
CA GLU A 252 37.31 -0.60 4.61
C GLU A 252 36.74 0.04 5.90
N GLY A 253 35.51 -0.28 6.33
CA GLY A 253 35.04 0.01 7.70
C GLY A 253 33.65 0.65 7.89
N ALA A 254 32.79 0.68 6.86
CA ALA A 254 31.55 1.47 6.91
C ALA A 254 30.25 0.66 7.15
N GLY A 255 30.15 -0.08 8.26
CA GLY A 255 28.90 -0.59 8.87
C GLY A 255 27.89 -1.40 7.99
N PRO A 256 26.76 -1.85 8.56
CA PRO A 256 25.75 -2.61 7.82
C PRO A 256 24.86 -1.72 6.92
N LEU A 257 24.62 -2.20 5.70
CA LEU A 257 23.81 -1.60 4.65
C LEU A 257 22.32 -1.54 5.01
N ARG A 258 21.69 -0.34 5.02
CA ARG A 258 20.23 -0.20 5.19
C ARG A 258 19.46 0.32 3.96
N SER A 259 20.09 0.86 2.92
CA SER A 259 19.43 1.26 1.66
C SER A 259 20.45 1.78 0.64
N LEU A 260 20.13 1.68 -0.66
CA LEU A 260 20.75 2.46 -1.75
C LEU A 260 20.16 3.88 -1.73
N ALA A 261 20.34 4.62 -0.63
CA ALA A 261 20.00 6.04 -0.62
C ALA A 261 20.73 6.68 -1.79
N VAL A 262 19.93 7.12 -2.78
CA VAL A 262 20.29 7.90 -3.96
C VAL A 262 21.63 8.58 -3.72
N LEU A 263 22.66 8.21 -4.50
CA LEU A 263 23.90 8.98 -4.51
C LEU A 263 23.48 10.45 -4.66
N PRO A 264 23.73 11.33 -3.67
CA PRO A 264 23.44 12.74 -3.86
C PRO A 264 24.19 13.15 -5.12
N SER A 265 23.56 13.95 -5.96
CA SER A 265 24.01 14.41 -7.28
C SER A 265 25.32 15.23 -7.27
N ARG A 266 26.30 14.88 -6.44
CA ARG A 266 27.56 15.59 -6.20
C ARG A 266 28.74 15.09 -7.03
N PHE A 267 28.51 14.22 -8.02
CA PHE A 267 29.53 13.82 -8.98
C PHE A 267 29.59 14.69 -10.25
N PHE A 268 28.77 15.74 -10.36
CA PHE A 268 29.06 16.84 -11.30
C PHE A 268 29.78 17.95 -10.54
N GLY A 269 31.11 17.91 -10.62
CA GLY A 269 31.94 19.04 -10.23
C GLY A 269 31.69 20.23 -11.16
N LEU A 270 31.12 21.30 -10.61
CA LEU A 270 31.55 22.66 -10.93
C LEU A 270 31.87 23.34 -9.60
N GLN A 271 33.17 23.37 -9.37
CA GLN A 271 33.99 24.28 -8.55
C GLN A 271 33.29 25.10 -7.46
N ARG A 272 33.79 24.92 -6.23
CA ARG A 272 33.99 26.06 -5.34
C ARG A 272 34.85 27.10 -6.07
N GLU A 273 34.34 28.32 -6.20
CA GLU A 273 35.18 29.48 -5.97
C GLU A 273 34.86 29.97 -4.55
N GLU A 274 35.82 29.80 -3.65
CA GLU A 274 35.95 30.62 -2.46
C GLU A 274 36.69 31.91 -2.84
N GLY A 275 36.22 33.07 -2.36
CA GLY A 275 37.03 34.29 -2.34
C GLY A 275 36.21 35.58 -2.38
N GLY A 276 36.01 36.22 -1.21
CA GLY A 276 35.44 37.57 -1.09
C GLY A 276 34.62 37.77 0.18
#